data_AF-A0A1V6BEL8-F1
#
_entry.id   AF-A0A1V6BEL8-F1
#
_cell.length_a   1.000
_cell.length_b   1.000
_cell.length_c   1.000
_cell.angle_alpha   90.00
_cell.angle_beta   90.00
_cell.angle_gamma   90.00
#
_symmetry.space_group_name_H-M   'P 1'
#
loop_
_entity.id
_entity.type
_entity.pdbx_description
1 polymer ?
#
loop_
_entity_poly.entity_id
_entity_poly.type
_entity_poly.pdbx_seq_one_letter_code
_entity_poly.pdbx_strand_id
1 'polypeptide(L)'
;MKSPNHYLKFITCTLLILAGTSLWKLQAQDDEYKDAPYFKGMPNYVIDYVEDIEYDNYHFFNGTKCQVVEGKKFVRQYVIKEGKMQASELQIVRNYANAVRNMGGTVFVAGVFQSEDADCADNSGYQMMAGKFVRDANEVWIEVSPRNGGENYRLTEVIKGVMKQDIKEVGLSEAVKRDSRLALAVDQTIEGNKTPAVLTTVQTPQNPTDFATKAELDALKAELNALKIEVGAMKAQLQILDVAPEEPVTDMDGNTYNTVRIGTQIWMRENLKTLKFRNGIDISPVPSSKGDYWSTLTTPAYCWYNDSVGIKNTSYGALYNWFAVNNGYLCPTGWHVPTDEEWTTLTTYLGGEGLAGGKLKETGSLHWNSPNTGATNQSNFTALPGGSRGPSFSDKGVYGIWWSASDFDVIIYSDDTRLTAGVQKGPEAWTRMLSYKDGAAWREPVPKQTGLSVRCIKDN
;
A
#
# COMPACT_ATOMS: atom_id res chain seq x y z
N MET A 1 -24.52 71.34 50.09
CA MET A 1 -23.30 72.09 50.50
C MET A 1 -22.09 71.18 50.39
N LYS A 2 -20.93 71.71 49.95
CA LYS A 2 -19.56 71.13 50.06
C LYS A 2 -19.33 69.64 49.69
N SER A 3 -18.90 69.44 48.44
CA SER A 3 -17.63 68.74 48.12
C SER A 3 -16.46 69.71 48.48
N PRO A 4 -15.24 69.31 48.92
CA PRO A 4 -14.30 68.39 48.24
C PRO A 4 -13.48 67.49 49.22
N ASN A 5 -12.40 66.73 48.92
CA ASN A 5 -11.37 66.63 47.86
C ASN A 5 -11.02 65.12 47.65
N HIS A 6 -10.68 64.58 46.46
CA HIS A 6 -9.37 64.62 45.76
C HIS A 6 -8.18 64.14 46.65
N TYR A 7 -7.30 63.19 46.28
CA TYR A 7 -6.37 63.07 45.13
C TYR A 7 -5.70 61.64 45.12
N LEU A 8 -4.99 61.08 44.11
CA LEU A 8 -4.85 61.31 42.64
C LEU A 8 -3.87 60.31 41.94
N LYS A 9 -4.27 59.66 40.82
CA LYS A 9 -3.43 59.02 39.74
C LYS A 9 -2.64 57.74 40.08
N PHE A 10 -2.26 56.85 39.13
CA PHE A 10 -1.97 56.92 37.68
C PHE A 10 -2.88 55.97 36.83
N ILE A 11 -3.42 56.30 35.64
CA ILE A 11 -2.81 56.47 34.28
C ILE A 11 -2.28 55.11 33.73
N THR A 12 -2.71 54.53 32.58
CA THR A 12 -3.02 55.09 31.22
C THR A 12 -4.08 54.30 30.40
N CYS A 13 -4.59 54.94 29.33
CA CYS A 13 -5.44 54.51 28.18
C CYS A 13 -5.23 53.08 27.58
N THR A 14 -6.15 52.48 26.78
CA THR A 14 -6.87 53.02 25.58
C THR A 14 -8.19 52.30 25.18
N LEU A 15 -8.94 52.90 24.25
CA LEU A 15 -10.38 52.84 23.87
C LEU A 15 -11.01 51.63 23.11
N LEU A 16 -12.37 51.59 23.15
CA LEU A 16 -13.38 51.14 22.13
C LEU A 16 -13.52 49.61 21.84
N ILE A 17 -14.66 49.01 21.44
CA ILE A 17 -15.93 49.40 20.75
C ILE A 17 -17.10 48.62 21.41
N LEU A 18 -18.22 49.16 21.92
CA LEU A 18 -19.45 49.73 21.30
C LEU A 18 -20.45 48.76 20.61
N ALA A 19 -21.51 48.39 21.35
CA ALA A 19 -22.93 48.12 21.02
C ALA A 19 -23.37 47.47 19.67
N GLY A 20 -24.37 46.57 19.77
CA GLY A 20 -25.34 46.34 18.69
C GLY A 20 -25.97 44.94 18.67
N THR A 21 -27.21 44.80 19.16
CA THR A 21 -28.04 43.63 18.85
C THR A 21 -28.52 43.72 17.40
N SER A 22 -27.82 43.06 16.47
CA SER A 22 -28.26 42.88 15.09
C SER A 22 -28.67 41.43 14.82
N LEU A 23 -29.71 41.26 14.02
CA LEU A 23 -30.17 39.95 13.56
C LEU A 23 -29.04 39.22 12.83
N TRP A 24 -28.52 38.17 13.44
CA TRP A 24 -27.98 37.04 12.69
C TRP A 24 -29.07 35.99 12.63
N LYS A 25 -29.85 36.03 11.54
CA LYS A 25 -30.47 34.80 11.04
C LYS A 25 -29.33 33.79 10.94
N LEU A 26 -29.43 32.69 11.66
CA LEU A 26 -28.60 31.53 11.35
C LEU A 26 -29.05 31.10 9.95
N GLN A 27 -28.33 31.52 8.91
CA GLN A 27 -28.40 30.86 7.62
C GLN A 27 -27.79 29.48 7.85
N ALA A 28 -28.62 28.55 8.30
CA ALA A 28 -28.50 27.19 7.83
C ALA A 28 -28.48 27.30 6.31
N GLN A 29 -27.29 27.08 5.74
CA GLN A 29 -27.16 26.93 4.31
C GLN A 29 -27.82 25.57 4.03
N ASP A 30 -29.07 25.64 3.61
CA ASP A 30 -29.86 24.50 3.17
C ASP A 30 -29.27 24.06 1.82
N ASP A 31 -28.10 23.42 1.91
CA ASP A 31 -27.36 22.91 0.76
C ASP A 31 -28.19 21.79 0.14
N GLU A 32 -29.03 22.18 -0.81
CA GLU A 32 -29.92 21.32 -1.58
C GLU A 32 -29.17 20.05 -2.00
N TYR A 33 -29.50 18.92 -1.36
CA TYR A 33 -28.83 17.66 -1.60
C TYR A 33 -28.90 17.29 -3.09
N LYS A 34 -27.74 17.16 -3.72
CA LYS A 34 -27.61 16.89 -5.15
C LYS A 34 -27.56 15.39 -5.39
N ASP A 35 -28.12 14.95 -6.51
CA ASP A 35 -27.94 13.59 -7.04
C ASP A 35 -26.44 13.21 -7.14
N ALA A 36 -26.15 11.93 -7.35
CA ALA A 36 -24.80 11.46 -7.68
C ALA A 36 -24.44 11.85 -9.14
N PRO A 37 -23.14 11.88 -9.52
CA PRO A 37 -22.72 12.40 -10.82
C PRO A 37 -23.34 11.72 -12.04
N TYR A 38 -23.59 10.40 -11.97
CA TYR A 38 -24.11 9.64 -13.11
C TYR A 38 -25.57 9.24 -12.97
N PHE A 39 -26.10 9.12 -11.75
CA PHE A 39 -27.48 8.70 -11.51
C PHE A 39 -28.26 9.62 -10.57
N LYS A 40 -29.51 9.85 -10.97
CA LYS A 40 -30.51 10.57 -10.18
C LYS A 40 -31.38 9.63 -9.36
N GLY A 41 -32.01 10.19 -8.32
CA GLY A 41 -33.08 9.53 -7.59
C GLY A 41 -34.27 9.17 -8.48
N MET A 42 -34.93 8.07 -8.16
CA MET A 42 -36.20 7.68 -8.77
C MET A 42 -37.32 8.71 -8.51
N PRO A 43 -38.32 8.80 -9.41
CA PRO A 43 -39.51 9.62 -9.18
C PRO A 43 -40.16 9.30 -7.83
N ASN A 44 -40.68 10.34 -7.17
CA ASN A 44 -41.23 10.33 -5.81
C ASN A 44 -40.22 10.21 -4.65
N TYR A 45 -38.92 10.03 -4.87
CA TYR A 45 -37.95 10.03 -3.76
C TYR A 45 -37.34 11.43 -3.53
N VAL A 46 -36.81 11.66 -2.34
CA VAL A 46 -35.87 12.75 -1.98
C VAL A 46 -34.60 12.15 -1.40
N ILE A 47 -33.51 12.93 -1.40
CA ILE A 47 -32.29 12.56 -0.69
C ILE A 47 -32.43 12.96 0.78
N ASP A 48 -32.07 12.07 1.69
CA ASP A 48 -31.97 12.34 3.14
C ASP A 48 -30.52 12.29 3.65
N TYR A 49 -29.59 11.72 2.89
CA TYR A 49 -28.16 11.69 3.21
C TYR A 49 -27.28 11.74 1.95
N VAL A 50 -26.18 12.51 2.04
CA VAL A 50 -25.11 12.60 1.04
C VAL A 50 -23.75 12.38 1.67
N GLU A 51 -22.84 11.75 0.93
CA GLU A 51 -21.42 11.62 1.27
C GLU A 51 -20.61 11.70 -0.02
N ASP A 52 -19.73 12.69 -0.14
CA ASP A 52 -18.81 12.86 -1.28
C ASP A 52 -17.38 12.82 -0.74
N ILE A 53 -16.59 11.82 -1.15
CA ILE A 53 -15.20 11.64 -0.71
C ILE A 53 -14.28 11.66 -1.94
N GLU A 54 -13.31 12.59 -1.95
CA GLU A 54 -12.37 12.79 -3.07
C GLU A 54 -11.55 11.53 -3.40
N TYR A 55 -11.17 10.75 -2.40
CA TYR A 55 -10.54 9.44 -2.58
C TYR A 55 -10.88 8.50 -1.42
N ASP A 56 -11.47 7.35 -1.74
CA ASP A 56 -11.71 6.24 -0.82
C ASP A 56 -11.88 4.93 -1.62
N ASN A 57 -12.27 3.85 -0.96
CA ASN A 57 -12.56 2.56 -1.54
C ASN A 57 -14.00 2.10 -1.25
N TYR A 58 -14.48 1.13 -2.03
CA TYR A 58 -15.72 0.40 -1.77
C TYR A 58 -15.64 -1.02 -2.33
N HIS A 59 -16.29 -1.98 -1.65
CA HIS A 59 -16.33 -3.38 -2.06
C HIS A 59 -17.55 -3.59 -2.98
N PHE A 60 -17.31 -3.82 -4.27
CA PHE A 60 -18.38 -4.13 -5.23
C PHE A 60 -18.36 -5.60 -5.64
N PHE A 61 -19.54 -6.21 -5.79
CA PHE A 61 -19.65 -7.53 -6.41
C PHE A 61 -19.41 -7.45 -7.93
N ASN A 62 -18.48 -8.28 -8.44
CA ASN A 62 -18.10 -8.29 -9.87
C ASN A 62 -18.72 -9.43 -10.70
N GLY A 63 -19.69 -10.16 -10.14
CA GLY A 63 -20.30 -11.33 -10.78
C GLY A 63 -19.73 -12.66 -10.32
N THR A 64 -18.61 -12.67 -9.60
CA THR A 64 -18.03 -13.88 -8.99
C THR A 64 -17.63 -13.71 -7.53
N LYS A 65 -17.06 -12.57 -7.17
CA LYS A 65 -16.66 -12.23 -5.80
C LYS A 65 -16.76 -10.73 -5.57
N CYS A 66 -16.55 -10.30 -4.34
CA CYS A 66 -16.44 -8.89 -4.03
C CYS A 66 -15.00 -8.41 -4.24
N GLN A 67 -14.87 -7.16 -4.69
CA GLN A 67 -13.59 -6.56 -5.06
C GLN A 67 -13.55 -5.10 -4.66
N VAL A 68 -12.39 -4.70 -4.17
CA VAL A 68 -12.09 -3.30 -3.84
C VAL A 68 -12.02 -2.49 -5.14
N VAL A 69 -12.74 -1.37 -5.18
CA VAL A 69 -12.59 -0.33 -6.20
C VAL A 69 -12.26 0.98 -5.49
N GLU A 70 -11.10 1.53 -5.83
CA GLU A 70 -10.61 2.80 -5.28
C GLU A 70 -10.90 3.97 -6.23
N GLY A 71 -11.17 5.15 -5.68
CA GLY A 71 -11.40 6.36 -6.44
C GLY A 71 -12.30 7.35 -5.71
N LYS A 72 -12.93 8.24 -6.48
CA LYS A 72 -13.83 9.24 -5.91
C LYS A 72 -15.19 8.61 -5.61
N LYS A 73 -15.59 8.60 -4.34
CA LYS A 73 -16.80 7.91 -3.85
C LYS A 73 -17.94 8.92 -3.62
N PHE A 74 -19.13 8.55 -4.08
CA PHE A 74 -20.38 9.27 -3.87
C PHE A 74 -21.42 8.32 -3.29
N VAL A 75 -22.01 8.67 -2.15
CA VAL A 75 -23.13 7.92 -1.55
C VAL A 75 -24.35 8.82 -1.48
N ARG A 76 -25.50 8.29 -1.88
CA ARG A 76 -26.81 8.92 -1.72
C ARG A 76 -27.73 7.94 -1.03
N GLN A 77 -28.41 8.38 0.01
CA GLN A 77 -29.60 7.68 0.50
C GLN A 77 -30.83 8.43 0.00
N TYR A 78 -31.81 7.67 -0.47
CA TYR A 78 -33.06 8.20 -0.99
C TYR A 78 -34.22 7.62 -0.20
N VAL A 79 -35.15 8.47 0.23
CA VAL A 79 -36.39 8.11 0.95
C VAL A 79 -37.62 8.55 0.16
N ILE A 80 -38.71 7.78 0.27
CA ILE A 80 -39.97 8.09 -0.40
C ILE A 80 -40.59 9.38 0.15
N LYS A 81 -41.10 10.26 -0.73
CA LYS A 81 -41.85 11.46 -0.35
C LYS A 81 -43.15 11.07 0.33
N GLU A 82 -43.51 11.81 1.39
CA GLU A 82 -44.76 11.62 2.13
C GLU A 82 -45.99 11.58 1.19
N GLY A 83 -46.87 10.61 1.42
CA GLY A 83 -48.10 10.42 0.65
C GLY A 83 -47.90 9.98 -0.81
N LYS A 84 -46.68 9.54 -1.21
CA LYS A 84 -46.43 8.96 -2.54
C LYS A 84 -46.42 7.44 -2.52
N MET A 85 -46.76 6.84 -3.66
CA MET A 85 -46.67 5.40 -3.85
C MET A 85 -45.19 5.01 -4.00
N GLN A 86 -44.71 4.15 -3.10
CA GLN A 86 -43.35 3.61 -3.15
C GLN A 86 -43.16 2.66 -4.33
N ALA A 87 -41.94 2.63 -4.87
CA ALA A 87 -41.51 1.57 -5.78
C ALA A 87 -41.16 0.31 -4.97
N SER A 88 -41.34 -0.88 -5.54
CA SER A 88 -40.83 -2.10 -4.90
C SER A 88 -39.31 -2.20 -5.02
N GLU A 89 -38.65 -2.90 -4.10
CA GLU A 89 -37.19 -3.14 -4.15
C GLU A 89 -36.74 -3.69 -5.51
N LEU A 90 -37.51 -4.64 -6.08
CA LEU A 90 -37.26 -5.19 -7.41
C LEU A 90 -37.41 -4.13 -8.52
N GLN A 91 -38.39 -3.22 -8.42
CA GLN A 91 -38.55 -2.14 -9.38
C GLN A 91 -37.36 -1.17 -9.32
N ILE A 92 -36.88 -0.83 -8.11
CA ILE A 92 -35.70 0.02 -7.90
C ILE A 92 -34.47 -0.62 -8.56
N VAL A 93 -34.15 -1.86 -8.17
CA VAL A 93 -33.00 -2.63 -8.68
C VAL A 93 -33.06 -2.80 -10.20
N ARG A 94 -34.22 -3.11 -10.77
CA ARG A 94 -34.38 -3.28 -12.24
C ARG A 94 -34.28 -1.95 -12.99
N ASN A 95 -34.71 -0.83 -12.43
CA ASN A 95 -34.60 0.48 -13.05
C ASN A 95 -33.12 0.88 -13.22
N TYR A 96 -32.35 0.88 -12.13
CA TYR A 96 -30.92 1.19 -12.20
C TYR A 96 -30.13 0.17 -13.03
N ALA A 97 -30.46 -1.12 -12.97
CA ALA A 97 -29.85 -2.13 -13.85
C ALA A 97 -30.10 -1.85 -15.34
N ASN A 98 -31.30 -1.40 -15.72
CA ASN A 98 -31.60 -1.03 -17.09
C ASN A 98 -30.89 0.25 -17.51
N ALA A 99 -30.78 1.24 -16.62
CA ALA A 99 -30.03 2.45 -16.88
C ALA A 99 -28.51 2.18 -17.07
N VAL A 100 -27.90 1.28 -16.27
CA VAL A 100 -26.53 0.81 -16.49
C VAL A 100 -26.39 0.15 -17.87
N ARG A 101 -27.29 -0.79 -18.25
CA ARG A 101 -27.26 -1.45 -19.57
C ARG A 101 -27.43 -0.47 -20.72
N ASN A 102 -28.30 0.54 -20.58
CA ASN A 102 -28.52 1.58 -21.59
C ASN A 102 -27.29 2.46 -21.83
N MET A 103 -26.37 2.55 -20.86
CA MET A 103 -25.05 3.18 -21.02
C MET A 103 -23.97 2.21 -21.55
N GLY A 104 -24.35 1.02 -22.04
CA GLY A 104 -23.40 -0.03 -22.44
C GLY A 104 -22.69 -0.71 -21.26
N GLY A 105 -23.19 -0.52 -20.04
CA GLY A 105 -22.63 -1.07 -18.82
C GLY A 105 -22.92 -2.56 -18.61
N THR A 106 -22.06 -3.19 -17.83
CA THR A 106 -22.23 -4.56 -17.33
C THR A 106 -22.97 -4.53 -16.00
N VAL A 107 -23.98 -5.39 -15.84
CA VAL A 107 -24.71 -5.59 -14.57
C VAL A 107 -24.38 -6.98 -14.05
N PHE A 108 -23.79 -7.05 -12.87
CA PHE A 108 -23.33 -8.28 -12.22
C PHE A 108 -24.43 -8.97 -11.44
N VAL A 109 -25.24 -8.19 -10.72
CA VAL A 109 -26.45 -8.65 -10.04
C VAL A 109 -27.55 -7.60 -10.20
N ALA A 110 -28.80 -8.08 -10.28
CA ALA A 110 -30.00 -7.26 -10.24
C ALA A 110 -31.17 -8.13 -9.75
N GLY A 111 -31.20 -8.39 -8.44
CA GLY A 111 -32.17 -9.29 -7.80
C GLY A 111 -31.80 -9.52 -6.34
N VAL A 112 -32.35 -10.58 -5.73
CA VAL A 112 -31.87 -11.05 -4.42
C VAL A 112 -30.42 -11.50 -4.58
N PHE A 113 -29.51 -10.84 -3.85
CA PHE A 113 -28.10 -11.17 -3.84
C PHE A 113 -27.83 -12.32 -2.85
N GLN A 114 -26.92 -13.21 -3.21
CA GLN A 114 -26.39 -14.25 -2.34
C GLN A 114 -24.90 -14.39 -2.63
N SER A 115 -24.09 -14.34 -1.58
CA SER A 115 -22.67 -14.56 -1.63
C SER A 115 -22.21 -15.25 -0.34
N GLU A 116 -21.28 -16.19 -0.48
CA GLU A 116 -20.52 -16.81 0.61
C GLU A 116 -19.23 -16.01 0.92
N ASP A 117 -18.95 -14.97 0.12
CA ASP A 117 -17.82 -14.05 0.30
C ASP A 117 -18.07 -13.13 1.51
N ALA A 118 -17.14 -13.14 2.47
CA ALA A 118 -17.25 -12.38 3.71
C ALA A 118 -17.31 -10.86 3.45
N ASP A 119 -16.60 -10.37 2.43
CA ASP A 119 -16.48 -8.93 2.11
C ASP A 119 -17.80 -8.29 1.62
N CYS A 120 -18.86 -9.09 1.42
CA CYS A 120 -20.18 -8.60 1.07
C CYS A 120 -21.33 -9.46 1.65
N ALA A 121 -21.06 -10.21 2.71
CA ALA A 121 -22.06 -11.02 3.41
C ALA A 121 -23.24 -10.16 3.95
N ASP A 122 -23.00 -8.90 4.31
CA ASP A 122 -24.02 -7.96 4.83
C ASP A 122 -25.16 -7.66 3.83
N ASN A 123 -24.91 -7.86 2.52
CA ASN A 123 -25.92 -7.69 1.47
C ASN A 123 -26.59 -9.03 1.07
N SER A 124 -26.12 -10.17 1.57
CA SER A 124 -26.71 -11.49 1.25
C SER A 124 -28.14 -11.61 1.79
N GLY A 125 -29.06 -12.08 0.93
CA GLY A 125 -30.49 -12.18 1.21
C GLY A 125 -31.31 -10.94 0.83
N TYR A 126 -30.67 -9.80 0.57
CA TYR A 126 -31.36 -8.55 0.19
C TYR A 126 -31.42 -8.35 -1.33
N GLN A 127 -32.37 -7.53 -1.79
CA GLN A 127 -32.37 -7.04 -3.17
C GLN A 127 -31.19 -6.08 -3.38
N MET A 128 -30.42 -6.29 -4.45
CA MET A 128 -29.28 -5.47 -4.81
C MET A 128 -29.10 -5.38 -6.33
N MET A 129 -28.61 -4.23 -6.79
CA MET A 129 -28.04 -4.03 -8.11
C MET A 129 -26.56 -3.72 -7.95
N ALA A 130 -25.67 -4.44 -8.63
CA ALA A 130 -24.28 -4.02 -8.77
C ALA A 130 -23.85 -4.11 -10.24
N GLY A 131 -23.08 -3.13 -10.68
CA GLY A 131 -22.67 -3.01 -12.08
C GLY A 131 -21.54 -2.02 -12.29
N LYS A 132 -21.07 -1.95 -13.53
CA LYS A 132 -20.08 -0.96 -13.97
C LYS A 132 -20.32 -0.50 -15.39
N PHE A 133 -19.84 0.69 -15.73
CA PHE A 133 -19.91 1.26 -17.07
C PHE A 133 -18.70 2.18 -17.29
N VAL A 134 -18.49 2.60 -18.54
CA VAL A 134 -17.49 3.62 -18.88
C VAL A 134 -18.21 4.80 -19.50
N ARG A 135 -18.00 5.99 -18.94
CA ARG A 135 -18.60 7.23 -19.45
C ARG A 135 -17.66 8.40 -19.21
N ASP A 136 -17.54 9.28 -20.19
CA ASP A 136 -16.66 10.47 -20.15
C ASP A 136 -15.21 10.11 -19.77
N ALA A 137 -14.72 8.99 -20.33
CA ALA A 137 -13.43 8.32 -20.06
C ALA A 137 -13.23 7.74 -18.65
N ASN A 138 -14.20 7.84 -17.74
CA ASN A 138 -14.13 7.25 -16.41
C ASN A 138 -14.69 5.82 -16.38
N GLU A 139 -14.02 4.88 -15.70
CA GLU A 139 -14.62 3.60 -15.28
C GLU A 139 -15.40 3.84 -13.98
N VAL A 140 -16.71 3.65 -14.02
CA VAL A 140 -17.61 3.92 -12.88
C VAL A 140 -18.24 2.62 -12.41
N TRP A 141 -18.14 2.37 -11.11
CA TRP A 141 -18.79 1.26 -10.43
C TRP A 141 -19.99 1.77 -9.63
N ILE A 142 -21.09 1.03 -9.65
CA ILE A 142 -22.34 1.39 -8.97
C ILE A 142 -22.92 0.19 -8.22
N GLU A 143 -23.38 0.46 -7.00
CA GLU A 143 -24.26 -0.40 -6.22
C GLU A 143 -25.55 0.36 -5.87
N VAL A 144 -26.69 -0.32 -5.96
CA VAL A 144 -27.98 0.17 -5.45
C VAL A 144 -28.63 -0.90 -4.58
N SER A 145 -28.84 -0.55 -3.32
CA SER A 145 -29.25 -1.42 -2.23
C SER A 145 -30.52 -0.87 -1.57
N PRO A 146 -31.72 -1.23 -2.06
CA PRO A 146 -32.98 -0.91 -1.39
C PRO A 146 -33.15 -1.65 -0.07
N ARG A 147 -33.99 -1.08 0.80
CA ARG A 147 -34.40 -1.64 2.09
C ARG A 147 -35.88 -1.33 2.36
N ASN A 148 -36.41 -1.95 3.41
CA ASN A 148 -37.77 -1.73 3.92
C ASN A 148 -38.87 -1.85 2.84
N GLY A 149 -38.75 -2.80 1.90
CA GLY A 149 -39.74 -2.98 0.83
C GLY A 149 -39.68 -1.92 -0.28
N GLY A 150 -38.75 -0.98 -0.19
CA GLY A 150 -38.56 0.12 -1.14
C GLY A 150 -38.90 1.51 -0.59
N GLU A 151 -39.20 1.65 0.71
CA GLU A 151 -39.35 2.97 1.35
C GLU A 151 -38.08 3.82 1.22
N ASN A 152 -36.91 3.17 1.23
CA ASN A 152 -35.61 3.82 1.02
C ASN A 152 -34.63 2.93 0.25
N TYR A 153 -33.59 3.54 -0.30
CA TYR A 153 -32.45 2.84 -0.90
C TYR A 153 -31.16 3.66 -0.82
N ARG A 154 -30.04 2.94 -0.65
CA ARG A 154 -28.69 3.50 -0.78
C ARG A 154 -28.21 3.30 -2.22
N LEU A 155 -27.60 4.33 -2.79
CA LEU A 155 -26.86 4.31 -4.05
C LEU A 155 -25.42 4.71 -3.76
N THR A 156 -24.47 3.89 -4.19
CA THR A 156 -23.03 4.15 -4.08
C THR A 156 -22.42 4.15 -5.48
N GLU A 157 -21.80 5.25 -5.88
CA GLU A 157 -20.97 5.37 -7.09
C GLU A 157 -19.50 5.51 -6.69
N VAL A 158 -18.59 4.79 -7.35
CA VAL A 158 -17.15 5.05 -7.31
C VAL A 158 -16.64 5.32 -8.71
N ILE A 159 -16.12 6.53 -8.93
CA ILE A 159 -15.37 6.90 -10.13
C ILE A 159 -13.94 6.42 -9.91
N LYS A 160 -13.58 5.31 -10.55
CA LYS A 160 -12.30 4.65 -10.33
C LYS A 160 -11.14 5.56 -10.72
N GLY A 161 -10.17 5.71 -9.81
CA GLY A 161 -9.03 6.61 -9.98
C GLY A 161 -7.85 6.20 -9.12
N VAL A 162 -6.77 6.99 -9.20
CA VAL A 162 -5.60 6.86 -8.31
C VAL A 162 -5.53 8.08 -7.39
N MET A 163 -5.01 7.88 -6.17
CA MET A 163 -4.91 8.95 -5.19
C MET A 163 -3.98 10.06 -5.71
N LYS A 164 -4.46 11.31 -5.66
CA LYS A 164 -3.64 12.47 -5.96
C LYS A 164 -2.87 12.89 -4.70
N GLN A 165 -1.55 12.80 -4.74
CA GLN A 165 -0.70 13.23 -3.64
C GLN A 165 -0.82 14.76 -3.42
N ASP A 166 -1.39 15.17 -2.29
CA ASP A 166 -1.51 16.59 -1.90
C ASP A 166 -0.40 17.06 -0.93
N ILE A 167 0.46 16.15 -0.46
CA ILE A 167 1.62 16.48 0.38
C ILE A 167 2.67 17.19 -0.47
N LYS A 168 3.05 18.41 -0.06
CA LYS A 168 4.19 19.13 -0.64
C LYS A 168 5.47 18.73 0.07
N GLU A 169 6.45 18.25 -0.70
CA GLU A 169 7.79 17.96 -0.23
C GLU A 169 8.46 19.21 0.40
N VAL A 170 9.04 19.06 1.59
CA VAL A 170 9.90 20.09 2.19
C VAL A 170 11.26 20.02 1.50
N GLY A 171 11.39 20.75 0.39
CA GLY A 171 12.43 20.49 -0.61
C GLY A 171 13.87 20.61 -0.10
N LEU A 172 14.69 19.63 -0.49
CA LEU A 172 16.15 19.68 -0.37
C LEU A 172 16.74 20.85 -1.19
N SER A 173 17.94 21.28 -0.78
CA SER A 173 18.62 22.47 -1.29
C SER A 173 18.93 22.42 -2.80
N GLU A 174 19.10 23.59 -3.43
CA GLU A 174 19.36 23.71 -4.88
C GLU A 174 20.60 22.96 -5.38
N ALA A 175 21.53 22.58 -4.49
CA ALA A 175 22.69 21.77 -4.85
C ALA A 175 22.27 20.41 -5.43
N VAL A 176 21.30 19.72 -4.81
CA VAL A 176 20.81 18.41 -5.26
C VAL A 176 20.16 18.50 -6.65
N LYS A 177 19.48 19.60 -6.94
CA LYS A 177 18.80 19.84 -8.23
C LYS A 177 19.78 20.08 -9.40
N ARG A 178 21.05 20.39 -9.14
CA ARG A 178 22.08 20.48 -10.19
C ARG A 178 22.57 19.11 -10.64
N ASP A 179 22.83 18.19 -9.70
CA ASP A 179 23.32 16.84 -10.04
C ASP A 179 22.28 16.02 -10.81
N SER A 180 20.99 16.09 -10.44
CA SER A 180 19.92 15.43 -11.20
C SER A 180 19.78 15.95 -12.64
N ARG A 181 20.14 17.22 -12.90
CA ARG A 181 20.15 17.79 -14.26
C ARG A 181 21.40 17.41 -15.05
N LEU A 182 22.53 17.18 -14.38
CA LEU A 182 23.73 16.60 -15.00
C LEU A 182 23.48 15.15 -15.43
N ALA A 183 22.79 14.34 -14.61
CA ALA A 183 22.39 12.99 -14.98
C ALA A 183 21.50 12.95 -16.24
N LEU A 184 20.53 13.88 -16.38
CA LEU A 184 19.66 13.96 -17.55
C LEU A 184 20.35 14.43 -18.85
N ALA A 185 21.55 15.03 -18.76
CA ALA A 185 22.26 15.60 -19.91
C ALA A 185 23.21 14.62 -20.61
N VAL A 186 23.52 13.48 -19.99
CA VAL A 186 24.51 12.50 -20.50
C VAL A 186 23.90 11.47 -21.45
N ASP A 187 22.57 11.31 -21.47
CA ASP A 187 21.87 10.24 -22.19
C ASP A 187 21.34 10.65 -23.60
N GLN A 188 21.71 11.82 -24.11
CA GLN A 188 21.25 12.33 -25.42
C GLN A 188 22.22 12.07 -26.59
N THR A 189 23.31 11.34 -26.39
CA THR A 189 24.38 11.14 -27.41
C THR A 189 24.43 9.77 -28.08
N ILE A 190 23.35 8.98 -28.05
CA ILE A 190 23.23 7.75 -28.85
C ILE A 190 22.04 7.87 -29.82
N GLU A 191 22.33 8.33 -31.03
CA GLU A 191 21.35 8.39 -32.12
C GLU A 191 20.92 6.99 -32.59
N GLY A 192 19.61 6.76 -32.61
CA GLY A 192 18.95 5.68 -33.34
C GLY A 192 17.88 6.26 -34.26
N ASN A 193 18.32 6.96 -35.32
CA ASN A 193 17.53 7.89 -36.11
C ASN A 193 16.24 7.27 -36.72
N LYS A 194 15.12 7.42 -36.01
CA LYS A 194 13.76 7.35 -36.54
C LYS A 194 12.96 8.51 -35.94
N THR A 195 12.96 9.64 -36.64
CA THR A 195 11.86 10.59 -36.53
C THR A 195 10.55 9.81 -36.69
N PRO A 196 9.60 9.89 -35.74
CA PRO A 196 8.26 9.40 -35.97
C PRO A 196 7.75 10.08 -37.24
N ALA A 197 7.15 9.31 -38.16
CA ALA A 197 6.60 9.86 -39.38
C ALA A 197 5.59 10.94 -38.99
N VAL A 198 5.96 12.21 -39.18
CA VAL A 198 5.04 13.32 -38.99
C VAL A 198 3.90 13.07 -39.96
N LEU A 199 2.66 13.07 -39.47
CA LEU A 199 1.45 13.06 -40.31
C LEU A 199 1.31 14.40 -41.04
N THR A 200 2.30 14.75 -41.88
CA THR A 200 2.26 15.83 -42.86
C THR A 200 1.38 15.41 -44.03
N THR A 201 0.09 15.26 -43.80
CA THR A 201 -1.04 15.60 -44.70
C THR A 201 -2.35 15.02 -44.14
N VAL A 202 -2.85 15.57 -43.02
CA VAL A 202 -4.30 15.79 -42.94
C VAL A 202 -4.54 17.09 -43.68
N GLN A 203 -5.06 17.00 -44.91
CA GLN A 203 -5.46 18.20 -45.65
C GLN A 203 -6.53 18.93 -44.82
N THR A 204 -6.37 20.24 -44.62
CA THR A 204 -7.45 21.05 -44.05
C THR A 204 -8.65 20.98 -45.01
N PRO A 205 -9.80 20.46 -44.55
CA PRO A 205 -10.96 20.23 -45.41
C PRO A 205 -11.37 21.53 -46.10
N GLN A 206 -11.30 21.54 -47.44
CA GLN A 206 -11.62 22.72 -48.24
C GLN A 206 -13.14 22.92 -48.37
N ASN A 207 -13.94 21.89 -48.08
CA ASN A 207 -15.40 21.94 -48.10
C ASN A 207 -16.00 21.70 -46.69
N PRO A 208 -17.10 22.39 -46.32
CA PRO A 208 -17.84 22.14 -45.06
C PRO A 208 -18.48 20.73 -44.93
N THR A 209 -18.29 19.85 -45.91
CA THR A 209 -18.84 18.49 -45.95
C THR A 209 -17.79 17.39 -45.79
N ASP A 210 -16.50 17.73 -45.73
CA ASP A 210 -15.40 16.79 -45.50
C ASP A 210 -15.32 16.43 -44.00
N PHE A 211 -16.37 15.78 -43.50
CA PHE A 211 -16.31 15.05 -42.24
C PHE A 211 -15.46 13.81 -42.47
N ALA A 212 -14.49 13.55 -41.57
CA ALA A 212 -13.68 12.34 -41.61
C ALA A 212 -14.59 11.12 -41.77
N THR A 213 -14.37 10.37 -42.85
CA THR A 213 -15.20 9.23 -43.21
C THR A 213 -15.12 8.18 -42.10
N LYS A 214 -16.16 7.35 -41.98
CA LYS A 214 -16.16 6.26 -41.01
C LYS A 214 -14.92 5.35 -41.16
N ALA A 215 -14.43 5.17 -42.39
CA ALA A 215 -13.21 4.41 -42.68
C ALA A 215 -11.95 5.06 -42.07
N GLU A 216 -11.78 6.38 -42.20
CA GLU A 216 -10.66 7.12 -41.60
C GLU A 216 -10.73 7.11 -40.07
N LEU A 217 -11.93 7.26 -39.50
CA LEU A 217 -12.13 7.18 -38.04
C LEU A 217 -11.85 5.77 -37.49
N ASP A 218 -12.24 4.72 -38.22
CA ASP A 218 -12.00 3.34 -37.79
C ASP A 218 -10.52 2.92 -38.01
N ALA A 219 -9.83 3.48 -39.01
CA ALA A 219 -8.37 3.37 -39.16
C ALA A 219 -7.61 4.03 -38.01
N LEU A 220 -7.95 5.28 -37.66
CA LEU A 220 -7.37 5.99 -36.50
C LEU A 220 -7.59 5.26 -35.17
N LYS A 221 -8.74 4.60 -34.99
CA LYS A 221 -8.98 3.74 -33.82
C LYS A 221 -8.11 2.49 -33.81
N ALA A 222 -7.87 1.88 -34.97
CA ALA A 222 -6.99 0.72 -35.09
C ALA A 222 -5.54 1.09 -34.73
N GLU A 223 -5.03 2.21 -35.25
CA GLU A 223 -3.71 2.75 -34.89
C GLU A 223 -3.62 3.11 -33.41
N LEU A 224 -4.63 3.78 -32.85
CA LEU A 224 -4.69 4.10 -31.42
C LEU A 224 -4.69 2.83 -30.54
N ASN A 225 -5.34 1.76 -30.97
CA ASN A 225 -5.35 0.49 -30.23
C ASN A 225 -4.00 -0.25 -30.35
N ALA A 226 -3.34 -0.22 -31.51
CA ALA A 226 -1.98 -0.74 -31.67
C ALA A 226 -0.99 0.03 -30.76
N LEU A 227 -1.02 1.35 -30.78
CA LEU A 227 -0.22 2.21 -29.88
C LEU A 227 -0.50 1.95 -28.40
N LYS A 228 -1.75 1.69 -28.00
CA LYS A 228 -2.06 1.29 -26.61
C LYS A 228 -1.47 -0.06 -26.22
N ILE A 229 -1.43 -1.02 -27.15
CA ILE A 229 -0.79 -2.32 -26.93
C ILE A 229 0.72 -2.16 -26.82
N GLU A 230 1.34 -1.37 -27.70
CA GLU A 230 2.78 -1.06 -27.63
C GLU A 230 3.14 -0.31 -26.34
N VAL A 231 2.38 0.72 -25.94
CA VAL A 231 2.56 1.41 -24.65
C VAL A 231 2.32 0.48 -23.47
N GLY A 232 1.41 -0.50 -23.58
CA GLY A 232 1.20 -1.54 -22.57
C GLY A 232 2.41 -2.48 -22.44
N ALA A 233 2.95 -2.95 -23.57
CA ALA A 233 4.15 -3.77 -23.63
C ALA A 233 5.39 -3.01 -23.14
N MET A 234 5.54 -1.75 -23.55
CA MET A 234 6.57 -0.85 -23.04
C MET A 234 6.44 -0.63 -21.54
N LYS A 235 5.24 -0.40 -20.99
CA LYS A 235 5.03 -0.31 -19.52
C LYS A 235 5.36 -1.60 -18.77
N ALA A 236 5.08 -2.77 -19.37
CA ALA A 236 5.48 -4.05 -18.79
C ALA A 236 7.00 -4.25 -18.81
N GLN A 237 7.69 -3.77 -19.86
CA GLN A 237 9.15 -3.71 -19.93
C GLN A 237 9.75 -2.61 -19.04
N LEU A 238 9.00 -1.54 -18.76
CA LEU A 238 9.34 -0.43 -17.88
C LEU A 238 9.02 -0.70 -16.40
N GLN A 239 8.83 -1.97 -16.00
CA GLN A 239 9.12 -2.41 -14.63
C GLN A 239 10.64 -2.40 -14.37
N ILE A 240 11.29 -1.27 -14.64
CA ILE A 240 12.57 -0.95 -14.04
C ILE A 240 12.24 -0.74 -12.56
N LEU A 241 12.59 -1.73 -11.74
CA LEU A 241 12.55 -1.55 -10.29
C LEU A 241 13.41 -0.33 -9.97
N ASP A 242 12.88 0.60 -9.17
CA ASP A 242 13.61 1.77 -8.68
C ASP A 242 14.64 1.27 -7.66
N VAL A 243 15.78 0.84 -8.22
CA VAL A 243 16.85 0.13 -7.55
C VAL A 243 18.15 0.87 -7.83
N ALA A 244 18.50 1.72 -6.88
CA ALA A 244 19.72 2.51 -6.90
C ALA A 244 20.64 2.07 -5.73
N PRO A 245 21.97 2.07 -5.92
CA PRO A 245 22.88 2.07 -4.79
C PRO A 245 22.71 3.35 -3.98
N GLU A 246 22.85 3.24 -2.67
CA GLU A 246 22.73 4.35 -1.72
C GLU A 246 24.06 4.52 -0.96
N GLU A 247 24.17 5.59 -0.16
CA GLU A 247 25.34 5.77 0.69
C GLU A 247 25.47 4.64 1.73
N PRO A 248 26.66 4.02 1.88
CA PRO A 248 26.88 2.97 2.87
C PRO A 248 26.61 3.44 4.31
N VAL A 249 26.15 2.52 5.14
CA VAL A 249 25.92 2.75 6.58
C VAL A 249 26.96 2.01 7.40
N THR A 250 27.39 2.59 8.53
CA THR A 250 28.36 1.99 9.46
C THR A 250 27.74 1.78 10.85
N ASP A 251 27.98 0.62 11.46
CA ASP A 251 27.50 0.29 12.82
C ASP A 251 28.47 0.73 13.93
N MET A 252 28.09 0.43 15.19
CA MET A 252 28.83 0.82 16.39
C MET A 252 30.20 0.13 16.53
N ASP A 253 30.42 -0.99 15.83
CA ASP A 253 31.69 -1.71 15.79
C ASP A 253 32.57 -1.32 14.57
N GLY A 254 32.11 -0.34 13.77
CA GLY A 254 32.82 0.12 12.59
C GLY A 254 32.66 -0.80 11.37
N ASN A 255 31.69 -1.72 11.35
CA ASN A 255 31.38 -2.48 10.14
C ASN A 255 30.58 -1.58 9.19
N THR A 256 31.03 -1.46 7.95
CA THR A 256 30.29 -0.77 6.88
C THR A 256 29.49 -1.75 6.03
N TYR A 257 28.28 -1.37 5.67
CA TYR A 257 27.30 -2.13 4.88
C TYR A 257 26.89 -1.31 3.66
N ASN A 258 26.87 -1.93 2.49
CA ASN A 258 26.30 -1.30 1.29
C ASN A 258 24.79 -1.25 1.40
N THR A 259 24.18 -0.28 0.74
CA THR A 259 22.76 0.00 0.85
C THR A 259 22.13 0.06 -0.55
N VAL A 260 20.84 -0.24 -0.63
CA VAL A 260 20.08 -0.29 -1.88
C VAL A 260 18.68 0.23 -1.67
N ARG A 261 18.26 1.18 -2.51
CA ARG A 261 16.86 1.57 -2.61
C ARG A 261 16.09 0.45 -3.35
N ILE A 262 14.90 0.11 -2.88
CA ILE A 262 14.00 -0.83 -3.56
C ILE A 262 12.59 -0.23 -3.46
N GLY A 263 12.18 0.49 -4.50
CA GLY A 263 10.98 1.32 -4.43
C GLY A 263 11.18 2.47 -3.44
N THR A 264 10.28 2.62 -2.48
CA THR A 264 10.36 3.67 -1.45
C THR A 264 11.31 3.35 -0.30
N GLN A 265 11.75 2.10 -0.13
CA GLN A 265 12.49 1.65 1.04
C GLN A 265 13.99 1.53 0.76
N ILE A 266 14.84 1.89 1.72
CA ILE A 266 16.31 1.73 1.62
C ILE A 266 16.79 0.64 2.57
N TRP A 267 17.39 -0.41 2.02
CA TRP A 267 17.77 -1.64 2.70
C TRP A 267 19.28 -1.85 2.74
N MET A 268 19.79 -2.54 3.77
CA MET A 268 21.14 -3.11 3.76
C MET A 268 21.25 -4.25 2.72
N ARG A 269 22.37 -4.30 1.99
CA ARG A 269 22.70 -5.37 1.03
C ARG A 269 23.39 -6.58 1.68
N GLU A 270 24.05 -6.38 2.81
CA GLU A 270 24.64 -7.46 3.61
C GLU A 270 23.86 -7.68 4.90
N ASN A 271 24.02 -8.86 5.51
CA ASN A 271 23.46 -9.15 6.83
C ASN A 271 24.29 -8.47 7.93
N LEU A 272 23.61 -7.98 8.97
CA LEU A 272 24.21 -7.31 10.11
C LEU A 272 25.22 -8.21 10.86
N LYS A 273 26.32 -7.61 11.33
CA LYS A 273 27.40 -8.28 12.08
C LYS A 273 27.98 -7.44 13.23
N THR A 274 27.16 -6.52 13.76
CA THR A 274 27.45 -5.76 14.99
C THR A 274 27.50 -6.70 16.20
N LEU A 275 28.40 -6.40 17.14
CA LEU A 275 28.58 -7.06 18.43
C LEU A 275 28.08 -6.17 19.57
N LYS A 276 27.82 -4.89 19.27
CA LYS A 276 27.29 -3.86 20.17
C LYS A 276 25.98 -3.28 19.65
N PHE A 277 25.12 -2.92 20.59
CA PHE A 277 23.99 -2.03 20.33
C PHE A 277 24.49 -0.60 20.07
N ARG A 278 23.72 0.21 19.32
CA ARG A 278 24.05 1.65 19.07
C ARG A 278 24.08 2.52 20.33
N ASN A 279 23.61 2.01 21.47
CA ASN A 279 23.75 2.64 22.79
C ASN A 279 25.06 2.24 23.54
N GLY A 280 25.93 1.44 22.90
CA GLY A 280 27.24 1.03 23.43
C GLY A 280 27.25 -0.28 24.25
N ILE A 281 26.09 -0.88 24.51
CA ILE A 281 25.98 -2.13 25.29
C ILE A 281 26.40 -3.34 24.42
N ASP A 282 27.25 -4.20 24.96
CA ASP A 282 27.67 -5.45 24.30
C ASP A 282 26.52 -6.47 24.21
N ILE A 283 26.43 -7.16 23.07
CA ILE A 283 25.54 -8.30 22.85
C ILE A 283 26.30 -9.58 23.28
N SER A 284 25.64 -10.53 23.95
CA SER A 284 26.35 -11.71 24.47
C SER A 284 26.69 -12.73 23.36
N PRO A 285 27.97 -13.11 23.16
CA PRO A 285 28.35 -14.17 22.21
C PRO A 285 28.05 -15.56 22.78
N VAL A 286 27.22 -16.35 22.09
CA VAL A 286 26.83 -17.72 22.51
C VAL A 286 27.12 -18.76 21.40
N PRO A 287 28.35 -19.29 21.32
CA PRO A 287 28.74 -20.30 20.32
C PRO A 287 28.03 -21.66 20.53
N SER A 288 28.05 -22.53 19.52
CA SER A 288 27.54 -23.92 19.56
C SER A 288 28.30 -24.83 20.52
N SER A 289 29.54 -24.47 20.89
CA SER A 289 30.23 -25.09 22.04
C SER A 289 29.50 -24.93 23.38
N LYS A 290 28.45 -24.09 23.46
CA LYS A 290 27.52 -24.01 24.61
C LYS A 290 26.29 -24.94 24.49
N GLY A 291 26.18 -25.70 23.40
CA GLY A 291 25.08 -26.63 23.14
C GLY A 291 23.70 -25.98 23.26
N ASP A 292 22.80 -26.66 23.96
CA ASP A 292 21.40 -26.27 24.17
C ASP A 292 21.23 -24.97 24.97
N TYR A 293 22.29 -24.39 25.57
CA TYR A 293 22.18 -23.12 26.28
C TYR A 293 21.59 -22.00 25.41
N TRP A 294 21.80 -22.05 24.09
CA TRP A 294 21.17 -21.10 23.15
C TRP A 294 19.63 -21.10 23.24
N SER A 295 18.99 -22.27 23.40
CA SER A 295 17.54 -22.41 23.43
C SER A 295 16.89 -22.03 24.76
N THR A 296 17.68 -21.73 25.80
CA THR A 296 17.18 -21.29 27.11
C THR A 296 17.30 -19.78 27.35
N LEU A 297 17.89 -19.04 26.39
CA LEU A 297 18.12 -17.61 26.51
C LEU A 297 16.81 -16.81 26.51
N THR A 298 16.71 -15.87 27.44
CA THR A 298 15.71 -14.78 27.46
C THR A 298 16.36 -13.40 27.37
N THR A 299 17.67 -13.36 27.13
CA THR A 299 18.50 -12.16 27.03
C THR A 299 19.10 -12.02 25.63
N PRO A 300 19.48 -10.79 25.20
CA PRO A 300 20.11 -10.59 23.91
C PRO A 300 21.39 -11.39 23.70
N ALA A 301 21.44 -12.15 22.61
CA ALA A 301 22.62 -12.91 22.22
C ALA A 301 22.81 -12.97 20.70
N TYR A 302 24.06 -13.23 20.31
CA TYR A 302 24.45 -13.49 18.93
C TYR A 302 25.40 -14.69 18.84
N CYS A 303 25.49 -15.29 17.66
CA CYS A 303 26.57 -16.21 17.30
C CYS A 303 27.05 -15.95 15.88
N TRP A 304 28.31 -16.26 15.61
CA TRP A 304 28.80 -16.33 14.23
C TRP A 304 28.18 -17.52 13.51
N TYR A 305 27.85 -17.33 12.23
CA TYR A 305 27.35 -18.41 11.40
C TYR A 305 28.30 -19.63 11.43
N ASN A 306 27.78 -20.81 11.79
CA ASN A 306 28.52 -22.05 11.96
C ASN A 306 29.79 -21.91 12.85
N ASP A 307 29.71 -21.10 13.91
CA ASP A 307 30.74 -20.89 14.95
C ASP A 307 32.13 -20.41 14.50
N SER A 308 32.35 -20.20 13.20
CA SER A 308 33.67 -19.83 12.69
C SER A 308 33.99 -18.37 13.04
N VAL A 309 35.01 -18.11 13.85
CA VAL A 309 35.40 -16.73 14.18
C VAL A 309 36.00 -15.99 12.96
N GLY A 310 36.50 -16.74 11.97
CA GLY A 310 36.92 -16.19 10.67
C GLY A 310 35.77 -15.61 9.83
N ILE A 311 34.51 -15.85 10.22
CA ILE A 311 33.31 -15.45 9.48
C ILE A 311 32.89 -13.98 9.71
N LYS A 312 33.57 -13.23 10.58
CA LYS A 312 33.46 -11.75 10.64
C LYS A 312 33.71 -11.07 9.27
N ASN A 313 34.41 -11.77 8.37
CA ASN A 313 34.69 -11.38 6.98
C ASN A 313 33.91 -12.19 5.90
N THR A 314 32.85 -12.93 6.24
CA THR A 314 31.99 -13.55 5.21
C THR A 314 30.66 -12.82 5.04
N SER A 315 30.06 -13.06 3.88
CA SER A 315 28.81 -12.47 3.39
C SER A 315 27.57 -12.74 4.26
N TYR A 316 27.61 -13.74 5.15
CA TYR A 316 26.44 -14.21 5.92
C TYR A 316 26.11 -13.36 7.16
N GLY A 317 27.05 -12.58 7.69
CA GLY A 317 26.87 -11.80 8.92
C GLY A 317 26.82 -12.64 10.21
N ALA A 318 26.21 -12.09 11.26
CA ALA A 318 25.93 -12.77 12.51
C ALA A 318 24.46 -13.22 12.60
N LEU A 319 24.20 -14.24 13.41
CA LEU A 319 22.85 -14.66 13.76
C LEU A 319 22.50 -14.16 15.16
N TYR A 320 21.33 -13.53 15.31
CA TYR A 320 20.85 -12.93 16.54
C TYR A 320 19.58 -13.63 17.03
N ASN A 321 19.38 -13.72 18.34
CA ASN A 321 18.07 -14.06 18.89
C ASN A 321 17.12 -12.85 18.86
N TRP A 322 15.81 -13.08 18.98
CA TRP A 322 14.84 -12.00 18.87
C TRP A 322 14.90 -10.99 20.03
N PHE A 323 15.44 -11.39 21.19
CA PHE A 323 15.70 -10.47 22.31
C PHE A 323 16.76 -9.41 21.96
N ALA A 324 17.72 -9.74 21.08
CA ALA A 324 18.64 -8.76 20.50
C ALA A 324 17.99 -7.90 19.42
N VAL A 325 16.93 -8.37 18.75
CA VAL A 325 16.18 -7.62 17.72
C VAL A 325 15.22 -6.60 18.34
N ASN A 326 14.32 -7.04 19.22
CA ASN A 326 13.21 -6.24 19.73
C ASN A 326 13.60 -5.34 20.92
N ASN A 327 14.61 -4.50 20.72
CA ASN A 327 14.99 -3.44 21.65
C ASN A 327 15.21 -2.07 20.98
N GLY A 328 15.19 -1.99 19.64
CA GLY A 328 15.34 -0.72 18.91
C GLY A 328 16.77 -0.15 18.89
N TYR A 329 17.79 -0.90 19.32
CA TYR A 329 19.19 -0.47 19.31
C TYR A 329 20.15 -1.37 18.49
N LEU A 330 19.64 -2.44 17.86
CA LEU A 330 20.48 -3.37 17.10
C LEU A 330 21.06 -2.77 15.81
N CYS A 331 20.27 -1.98 15.09
CA CYS A 331 20.70 -1.34 13.85
C CYS A 331 21.42 0.00 14.12
N PRO A 332 22.18 0.54 13.13
CA PRO A 332 22.80 1.86 13.20
C PRO A 332 21.81 3.00 13.50
N THR A 333 22.31 4.19 13.84
CA THR A 333 21.46 5.38 14.01
C THR A 333 20.81 5.79 12.67
N GLY A 334 19.50 6.07 12.67
CA GLY A 334 18.73 6.31 11.43
C GLY A 334 18.32 5.03 10.69
N TRP A 335 18.44 3.88 11.34
CA TRP A 335 18.08 2.56 10.82
C TRP A 335 17.44 1.71 11.93
N HIS A 336 16.62 0.73 11.53
CA HIS A 336 15.98 -0.21 12.45
C HIS A 336 15.82 -1.62 11.82
N VAL A 337 15.40 -2.60 12.63
CA VAL A 337 15.09 -3.94 12.13
C VAL A 337 13.66 -3.91 11.57
N PRO A 338 13.44 -4.32 10.31
CA PRO A 338 12.15 -4.18 9.62
C PRO A 338 11.00 -4.88 10.35
N THR A 339 9.85 -4.22 10.33
CA THR A 339 8.55 -4.79 10.72
C THR A 339 8.01 -5.77 9.66
N ASP A 340 6.98 -6.52 10.02
CA ASP A 340 6.26 -7.41 9.11
C ASP A 340 5.59 -6.63 7.96
N GLU A 341 5.22 -5.37 8.22
CA GLU A 341 4.60 -4.46 7.25
C GLU A 341 5.60 -3.93 6.21
N GLU A 342 6.82 -3.58 6.62
CA GLU A 342 7.90 -3.14 5.71
C GLU A 342 8.42 -4.29 4.84
N TRP A 343 8.55 -5.49 5.43
CA TRP A 343 8.78 -6.72 4.68
C TRP A 343 7.65 -6.99 3.67
N THR A 344 6.40 -6.73 4.03
CA THR A 344 5.24 -6.87 3.12
C THR A 344 5.23 -5.80 2.04
N THR A 345 5.68 -4.59 2.34
CA THR A 345 5.86 -3.50 1.37
C THR A 345 6.94 -3.87 0.35
N LEU A 346 8.03 -4.49 0.79
CA LEU A 346 9.10 -4.99 -0.08
C LEU A 346 8.60 -6.12 -1.00
N THR A 347 7.92 -7.14 -0.46
CA THR A 347 7.44 -8.26 -1.28
C THR A 347 6.34 -7.81 -2.25
N THR A 348 5.44 -6.91 -1.83
CA THR A 348 4.41 -6.33 -2.69
C THR A 348 5.02 -5.54 -3.86
N TYR A 349 5.99 -4.66 -3.59
CA TYR A 349 6.70 -3.90 -4.63
C TYR A 349 7.39 -4.81 -5.66
N LEU A 350 7.92 -5.95 -5.21
CA LEU A 350 8.57 -6.93 -6.07
C LEU A 350 7.59 -7.83 -6.86
N GLY A 351 6.28 -7.62 -6.74
CA GLY A 351 5.25 -8.36 -7.48
C GLY A 351 4.54 -9.45 -6.67
N GLY A 352 4.55 -9.35 -5.33
CA GLY A 352 3.88 -10.26 -4.41
C GLY A 352 4.76 -11.42 -3.96
N GLU A 353 4.35 -12.07 -2.86
CA GLU A 353 5.11 -13.11 -2.16
C GLU A 353 5.58 -14.24 -3.08
N GLY A 354 4.73 -14.70 -4.01
CA GLY A 354 5.05 -15.79 -4.95
C GLY A 354 6.17 -15.49 -5.96
N LEU A 355 6.58 -14.23 -6.14
CA LEU A 355 7.63 -13.79 -7.08
C LEU A 355 8.80 -13.05 -6.40
N ALA A 356 8.56 -12.44 -5.24
CA ALA A 356 9.53 -11.58 -4.58
C ALA A 356 10.82 -12.31 -4.21
N GLY A 357 10.74 -13.56 -3.73
CA GLY A 357 11.91 -14.33 -3.32
C GLY A 357 12.93 -14.52 -4.43
N GLY A 358 12.48 -14.79 -5.66
CA GLY A 358 13.34 -14.88 -6.83
C GLY A 358 14.11 -13.58 -7.11
N LYS A 359 13.43 -12.43 -6.99
CA LYS A 359 14.04 -11.11 -7.19
C LYS A 359 14.98 -10.68 -6.05
N LEU A 360 14.82 -11.26 -4.85
CA LEU A 360 15.66 -10.99 -3.67
C LEU A 360 16.92 -11.85 -3.60
N LYS A 361 16.85 -13.13 -3.97
CA LYS A 361 17.98 -14.10 -3.86
C LYS A 361 19.17 -13.74 -4.75
N GLU A 362 20.36 -13.99 -4.23
CA GLU A 362 21.60 -14.13 -5.03
C GLU A 362 21.36 -15.11 -6.21
N THR A 363 21.90 -14.79 -7.38
CA THR A 363 21.83 -15.62 -8.59
C THR A 363 22.83 -16.78 -8.57
N GLY A 364 22.52 -17.84 -9.31
CA GLY A 364 23.37 -19.03 -9.39
C GLY A 364 23.32 -19.88 -8.11
N SER A 365 24.38 -20.66 -7.86
CA SER A 365 24.43 -21.64 -6.77
C SER A 365 25.75 -21.62 -6.00
N LEU A 366 26.32 -20.42 -5.79
CA LEU A 366 27.55 -20.25 -5.00
C LEU A 366 27.28 -20.49 -3.51
N HIS A 367 26.20 -19.90 -3.01
CA HIS A 367 25.74 -20.09 -1.64
C HIS A 367 24.43 -20.90 -1.56
N TRP A 368 23.49 -20.67 -2.48
CA TRP A 368 22.24 -21.42 -2.59
C TRP A 368 22.46 -22.80 -3.20
N ASN A 369 21.80 -23.81 -2.62
CA ASN A 369 21.78 -25.15 -3.20
C ASN A 369 21.08 -25.14 -4.57
N SER A 370 21.55 -25.98 -5.49
CA SER A 370 20.86 -26.22 -6.77
C SER A 370 19.45 -26.78 -6.50
N PRO A 371 18.40 -26.31 -7.20
CA PRO A 371 18.42 -25.48 -8.42
C PRO A 371 18.45 -23.96 -8.21
N ASN A 372 18.32 -23.45 -6.99
CA ASN A 372 18.03 -22.04 -6.69
C ASN A 372 16.92 -21.43 -7.59
N THR A 373 15.77 -22.10 -7.65
CA THR A 373 14.69 -21.79 -8.61
C THR A 373 14.30 -20.32 -8.57
N GLY A 374 14.16 -19.72 -9.76
CA GLY A 374 13.64 -18.36 -9.95
C GLY A 374 14.54 -17.23 -9.46
N ALA A 375 15.77 -17.50 -8.97
CA ALA A 375 16.67 -16.45 -8.51
C ALA A 375 17.16 -15.56 -9.67
N THR A 376 16.85 -14.27 -9.62
CA THR A 376 17.24 -13.25 -10.61
C THR A 376 18.03 -12.09 -10.01
N ASN A 377 18.00 -11.91 -8.67
CA ASN A 377 18.58 -10.77 -7.95
C ASN A 377 18.23 -9.38 -8.52
N GLN A 378 17.10 -9.23 -9.22
CA GLN A 378 16.70 -7.97 -9.87
C GLN A 378 16.56 -6.78 -8.89
N SER A 379 16.37 -7.06 -7.60
CA SER A 379 16.31 -6.04 -6.54
C SER A 379 17.69 -5.56 -6.05
N ASN A 380 18.79 -6.19 -6.47
CA ASN A 380 20.13 -6.06 -5.91
C ASN A 380 20.26 -6.34 -4.40
N PHE A 381 19.18 -6.78 -3.73
CA PHE A 381 19.15 -7.17 -2.32
C PHE A 381 20.15 -8.29 -2.03
N THR A 382 20.37 -9.23 -2.95
CA THR A 382 21.41 -10.27 -2.83
C THR A 382 21.26 -11.11 -1.56
N ALA A 383 20.07 -11.67 -1.35
CA ALA A 383 19.75 -12.52 -0.20
C ALA A 383 20.55 -13.84 -0.23
N LEU A 384 21.05 -14.25 0.93
CA LEU A 384 21.92 -15.43 1.11
C LEU A 384 21.30 -16.47 2.06
N PRO A 385 21.58 -17.76 1.85
CA PRO A 385 20.98 -18.86 2.62
C PRO A 385 21.75 -19.15 3.91
N GLY A 386 21.69 -18.18 4.84
CA GLY A 386 22.36 -18.26 6.13
C GLY A 386 21.78 -19.30 7.11
N GLY A 387 20.69 -19.99 6.74
CA GLY A 387 20.03 -20.99 7.59
C GLY A 387 19.55 -20.40 8.91
N SER A 388 19.60 -21.21 9.97
CA SER A 388 19.26 -20.79 11.32
C SER A 388 20.17 -21.41 12.39
N ARG A 389 20.03 -20.95 13.63
CA ARG A 389 20.59 -21.54 14.83
C ARG A 389 19.49 -21.87 15.84
N GLY A 390 19.24 -23.15 16.06
CA GLY A 390 18.53 -23.66 17.24
C GLY A 390 19.55 -24.14 18.28
N PRO A 391 19.37 -25.33 18.88
CA PRO A 391 20.45 -26.02 19.59
C PRO A 391 21.74 -26.10 18.75
N SER A 392 21.58 -26.51 17.48
CA SER A 392 22.62 -26.59 16.45
C SER A 392 22.31 -25.67 15.27
N PHE A 393 23.29 -25.45 14.38
CA PHE A 393 23.06 -24.78 13.10
C PHE A 393 22.38 -25.73 12.09
N SER A 394 21.46 -25.19 11.29
CA SER A 394 20.74 -25.95 10.24
C SER A 394 20.57 -25.12 8.96
N ASP A 395 20.05 -25.77 7.91
CA ASP A 395 19.49 -25.13 6.70
C ASP A 395 20.44 -24.29 5.83
N LYS A 396 21.75 -24.48 5.98
CA LYS A 396 22.77 -23.90 5.08
C LYS A 396 22.44 -24.19 3.62
N GLY A 397 22.40 -23.17 2.78
CA GLY A 397 22.13 -23.33 1.35
C GLY A 397 20.67 -23.65 1.01
N VAL A 398 19.84 -23.99 2.00
CA VAL A 398 18.43 -24.38 1.84
C VAL A 398 17.51 -23.18 2.05
N TYR A 399 17.71 -22.47 3.16
CA TYR A 399 16.91 -21.31 3.54
C TYR A 399 17.78 -20.09 3.87
N GLY A 400 17.31 -18.92 3.45
CA GLY A 400 17.70 -17.64 4.01
C GLY A 400 16.55 -17.17 4.88
N ILE A 401 16.83 -16.85 6.14
CA ILE A 401 15.79 -16.52 7.13
C ILE A 401 16.22 -15.26 7.89
N TRP A 402 15.35 -14.26 7.91
CA TRP A 402 15.57 -12.97 8.56
C TRP A 402 14.50 -12.68 9.58
N TRP A 403 14.91 -12.06 10.70
CA TRP A 403 13.98 -11.56 11.69
C TRP A 403 13.12 -10.40 11.17
N SER A 404 11.89 -10.34 11.66
CA SER A 404 11.14 -9.09 11.80
C SER A 404 11.19 -8.59 13.25
N ALA A 405 11.09 -7.28 13.45
CA ALA A 405 10.81 -6.68 14.75
C ALA A 405 9.37 -6.96 15.25
N SER A 406 8.47 -7.40 14.38
CA SER A 406 7.08 -7.69 14.74
C SER A 406 6.94 -9.00 15.54
N ASP A 407 6.37 -8.88 16.73
CA ASP A 407 5.99 -10.00 17.61
C ASP A 407 4.84 -10.83 17.00
N PHE A 408 4.72 -12.12 17.34
CA PHE A 408 3.60 -12.95 16.90
C PHE A 408 2.48 -12.96 17.95
N ASP A 409 1.27 -12.62 17.50
CA ASP A 409 0.07 -12.57 18.32
C ASP A 409 -0.67 -13.92 18.29
N VAL A 410 -0.75 -14.58 19.45
CA VAL A 410 -1.49 -15.83 19.63
C VAL A 410 -2.93 -15.49 20.04
N ILE A 411 -3.88 -15.94 19.22
CA ILE A 411 -5.32 -15.86 19.49
C ILE A 411 -5.68 -16.98 20.47
N ILE A 412 -6.18 -16.61 21.65
CA ILE A 412 -6.68 -17.56 22.65
C ILE A 412 -8.19 -17.65 22.54
N TYR A 413 -8.71 -18.85 22.35
CA TYR A 413 -10.15 -19.14 22.37
C TYR A 413 -10.58 -19.56 23.78
N SER A 414 -11.76 -19.13 24.22
CA SER A 414 -12.45 -19.79 25.32
C SER A 414 -12.93 -21.17 24.86
N ASP A 415 -12.62 -22.19 25.65
CA ASP A 415 -13.06 -23.57 25.47
C ASP A 415 -14.59 -23.71 25.50
N ASP A 416 -15.27 -22.91 26.33
CA ASP A 416 -16.72 -22.97 26.54
C ASP A 416 -17.57 -22.24 25.47
N THR A 417 -17.02 -21.25 24.75
CA THR A 417 -17.84 -20.38 23.85
C THR A 417 -17.31 -20.14 22.44
N ARG A 418 -16.09 -20.59 22.09
CA ARG A 418 -15.42 -20.23 20.81
C ARG A 418 -15.29 -18.72 20.55
N LEU A 419 -15.50 -17.90 21.58
CA LEU A 419 -15.21 -16.47 21.52
C LEU A 419 -13.71 -16.26 21.73
N THR A 420 -13.17 -15.20 21.14
CA THR A 420 -11.78 -14.81 21.37
C THR A 420 -11.65 -14.32 22.82
N ALA A 421 -11.00 -15.11 23.67
CA ALA A 421 -10.75 -14.77 25.07
C ALA A 421 -9.68 -13.67 25.20
N GLY A 422 -8.84 -13.49 24.18
CA GLY A 422 -7.90 -12.39 24.06
C GLY A 422 -6.81 -12.66 23.04
N VAL A 423 -5.94 -11.67 22.88
CA VAL A 423 -4.69 -11.78 22.10
C VAL A 423 -3.53 -11.68 23.07
N GLN A 424 -2.58 -12.61 23.02
CA GLN A 424 -1.36 -12.60 23.84
C GLN A 424 -0.11 -12.71 22.96
N LYS A 425 0.98 -12.07 23.37
CA LYS A 425 2.28 -12.23 22.70
C LYS A 425 2.78 -13.66 22.88
N GLY A 426 3.01 -14.35 21.77
CA GLY A 426 3.49 -15.72 21.76
C GLY A 426 4.96 -15.84 22.19
N PRO A 427 5.46 -17.09 22.31
CA PRO A 427 6.89 -17.35 22.40
C PRO A 427 7.65 -17.14 21.08
N GLU A 428 6.94 -16.72 20.03
CA GLU A 428 7.40 -16.64 18.63
C GLU A 428 7.35 -15.20 18.12
N ALA A 429 8.10 -14.92 17.05
CA ALA A 429 8.04 -13.65 16.33
C ALA A 429 8.11 -13.88 14.81
N TRP A 430 7.66 -12.89 14.04
CA TRP A 430 7.59 -13.01 12.58
C TRP A 430 8.98 -13.04 11.93
N THR A 431 9.08 -13.76 10.82
CA THR A 431 10.27 -13.82 9.97
C THR A 431 9.93 -13.56 8.51
N ARG A 432 10.97 -13.37 7.68
CA ARG A 432 10.89 -13.65 6.24
C ARG A 432 11.86 -14.77 5.88
N MET A 433 11.37 -15.72 5.09
CA MET A 433 12.09 -16.90 4.66
C MET A 433 12.07 -17.02 3.13
N LEU A 434 13.24 -17.23 2.54
CA LEU A 434 13.42 -17.54 1.12
C LEU A 434 13.98 -18.96 0.99
N SER A 435 13.52 -19.73 0.00
CA SER A 435 13.99 -21.11 -0.23
C SER A 435 14.77 -21.27 -1.54
N TYR A 436 15.68 -22.24 -1.58
CA TYR A 436 16.37 -22.66 -2.80
C TYR A 436 15.44 -23.32 -3.83
N LYS A 437 14.31 -23.90 -3.39
CA LYS A 437 13.43 -24.73 -4.23
C LYS A 437 12.45 -23.94 -5.10
N ASP A 438 12.12 -22.70 -4.70
CA ASP A 438 11.09 -21.86 -5.32
C ASP A 438 11.50 -20.37 -5.36
N GLY A 439 10.70 -19.55 -6.05
CA GLY A 439 10.91 -18.11 -6.20
C GLY A 439 10.12 -17.27 -5.20
N ALA A 440 9.57 -17.86 -4.14
CA ALA A 440 8.66 -17.17 -3.22
C ALA A 440 9.38 -16.62 -1.97
N ALA A 441 8.77 -15.60 -1.38
CA ALA A 441 9.16 -15.01 -0.11
C ALA A 441 8.07 -15.27 0.93
N TRP A 442 8.35 -16.21 1.84
CA TRP A 442 7.41 -16.71 2.84
C TRP A 442 7.55 -15.96 4.17
N ARG A 443 6.53 -16.06 5.00
CA ARG A 443 6.50 -15.56 6.39
C ARG A 443 6.05 -16.68 7.33
N GLU A 444 6.81 -16.91 8.39
CA GLU A 444 6.45 -17.88 9.42
C GLU A 444 6.80 -17.29 10.80
N PRO A 445 5.97 -17.53 11.83
CA PRO A 445 6.35 -17.27 13.20
C PRO A 445 7.34 -18.35 13.66
N VAL A 446 8.42 -17.96 14.33
CA VAL A 446 9.39 -18.93 14.90
C VAL A 446 9.80 -18.53 16.32
N PRO A 447 10.25 -19.46 17.17
CA PRO A 447 10.58 -19.18 18.57
C PRO A 447 11.61 -18.06 18.72
N LYS A 448 11.37 -17.12 19.64
CA LYS A 448 12.19 -15.92 19.88
C LYS A 448 13.66 -16.22 20.23
N GLN A 449 13.95 -17.44 20.69
CA GLN A 449 15.30 -17.92 20.95
C GLN A 449 16.10 -18.18 19.67
N THR A 450 15.47 -18.42 18.52
CA THR A 450 16.16 -18.82 17.28
C THR A 450 17.20 -17.78 16.84
N GLY A 451 18.41 -18.22 16.48
CA GLY A 451 19.41 -17.34 15.88
C GLY A 451 19.18 -17.20 14.38
N LEU A 452 18.78 -16.01 13.94
CA LEU A 452 18.51 -15.71 12.52
C LEU A 452 19.29 -14.48 12.05
N SER A 453 19.38 -14.32 10.74
CA SER A 453 20.01 -13.14 10.14
C SER A 453 19.18 -11.88 10.38
N VAL A 454 19.83 -10.72 10.35
CA VAL A 454 19.18 -9.41 10.42
C VAL A 454 19.64 -8.57 9.24
N ARG A 455 18.72 -7.85 8.62
CA ARG A 455 18.98 -6.77 7.66
C ARG A 455 18.28 -5.54 8.19
N CYS A 456 18.97 -4.41 8.24
CA CYS A 456 18.32 -3.16 8.64
C CYS A 456 17.70 -2.47 7.44
N ILE A 457 16.61 -1.76 7.70
CA ILE A 457 15.97 -0.78 6.82
C ILE A 457 16.24 0.63 7.40
N LYS A 458 16.33 1.63 6.54
CA LYS A 458 16.54 3.03 6.94
C LYS A 458 15.25 3.64 7.47
N ASP A 459 15.35 4.49 8.48
CA ASP A 459 14.22 5.28 8.99
C ASP A 459 13.75 6.28 7.90
N ASN A 460 12.43 6.47 7.77
CA ASN A 460 11.79 7.37 6.79
C ASN A 460 11.85 8.85 7.20
#